data_AF-A0A0A1Q571-F1
#
_entry.id   AF-A0A0A1Q571-F1
#
_cell.length_a   1.000
_cell.length_b   1.000
_cell.length_c   1.000
_cell.angle_alpha   90.00
_cell.angle_beta   90.00
_cell.angle_gamma   90.00
#
_symmetry.space_group_name_H-M   'P 1'
#
loop_
_entity.id
_entity.type
_entity.pdbx_description
1 polymer ?
#
loop_
_entity_poly.entity_id
_entity_poly.type
_entity_poly.pdbx_seq_one_letter_code
_entity_poly.pdbx_strand_id
1 'polypeptide(L)'
;MPFPASAFKIRLFAAAVVAAPILSGFAYAQPAAPPPAAAPAAAAIVPAPEVTRSFQAGMTYADLRAKLDAAGWLPLSTDRCRENVGGEALVCRYMPETDACSGDGYCVFRFAHRASGLMMRVGTYGSYHRWKQPGHQQKLTVRWWEASRLPTAATPQAACPAGDFAAFFRAFVDDPAVRQAHTAPVVKVMELSSDELPNFYHERPGYWPVPTYSLGSTYANFPVRRQGGRYHLLDGGGEVIPTPARVSITEPRRGTRKVRLDMGLSEGRGFLFERRGNCWVLTEEPDAPTP
;
A
#
# COMPACT_ATOMS: atom_id res chain seq x y z
N MET A 1 -45.32 26.74 7.73
CA MET A 1 -45.80 25.65 6.86
C MET A 1 -45.73 24.36 7.66
N PRO A 2 -46.86 23.69 7.96
CA PRO A 2 -46.87 22.50 8.80
C PRO A 2 -46.63 21.23 7.98
N PHE A 3 -45.83 20.30 8.50
CA PHE A 3 -45.65 18.95 7.94
C PHE A 3 -46.74 18.01 8.49
N PRO A 4 -47.35 17.14 7.67
CA PRO A 4 -48.32 16.17 8.16
C PRO A 4 -47.62 14.91 8.73
N ALA A 5 -48.12 14.48 9.88
CA ALA A 5 -47.77 13.22 10.52
C ALA A 5 -48.32 12.03 9.73
N SER A 6 -47.47 11.05 9.42
CA SER A 6 -47.88 9.77 8.84
C SER A 6 -47.96 8.70 9.92
N ALA A 7 -49.16 8.11 10.05
CA ALA A 7 -49.50 7.06 10.99
C ALA A 7 -48.92 5.70 10.56
N PHE A 8 -48.11 5.10 11.43
CA PHE A 8 -47.59 3.74 11.27
C PHE A 8 -48.59 2.73 11.85
N LYS A 9 -49.24 1.92 10.99
CA LYS A 9 -50.09 0.80 11.42
C LYS A 9 -49.22 -0.44 11.67
N ILE A 10 -48.99 -0.76 12.94
CA ILE A 10 -48.42 -2.06 13.35
C ILE A 10 -49.56 -3.09 13.32
N ARG A 11 -49.43 -4.12 12.49
CA ARG A 11 -50.26 -5.34 12.58
C ARG A 11 -49.50 -6.39 13.37
N LEU A 12 -49.98 -6.66 14.58
CA LEU A 12 -49.68 -7.88 15.33
C LEU A 12 -50.24 -9.08 14.57
N PHE A 13 -49.40 -10.08 14.30
CA PHE A 13 -49.85 -11.45 14.09
C PHE A 13 -49.12 -12.33 15.09
N ALA A 14 -49.88 -12.78 16.10
CA ALA A 14 -49.52 -13.89 16.95
C ALA A 14 -49.90 -15.18 16.22
N ALA A 15 -48.93 -16.07 16.02
CA ALA A 15 -49.19 -17.47 15.69
C ALA A 15 -48.21 -18.32 16.49
N ALA A 16 -48.72 -18.87 17.59
CA ALA A 16 -48.06 -19.93 18.33
C ALA A 16 -48.18 -21.22 17.51
N VAL A 17 -47.05 -21.79 17.12
CA VAL A 17 -46.96 -23.14 16.57
C VAL A 17 -46.06 -23.95 17.50
N VAL A 18 -46.70 -24.88 18.21
CA VAL A 18 -46.04 -25.93 18.98
C VAL A 18 -45.56 -26.98 17.98
N ALA A 19 -44.24 -27.11 17.80
CA ALA A 19 -43.62 -28.15 16.99
C ALA A 19 -42.75 -29.05 17.90
N ALA A 20 -43.08 -30.35 17.89
CA ALA A 20 -42.37 -31.38 18.63
C ALA A 20 -40.96 -31.63 18.05
N PRO A 21 -39.98 -32.04 18.88
CA PRO A 21 -38.62 -32.31 18.42
C PRO A 21 -38.55 -33.70 17.77
N ILE A 22 -38.47 -33.73 16.44
CA ILE A 22 -38.01 -34.91 15.70
C ILE A 22 -36.48 -34.90 15.78
N LEU A 23 -35.92 -35.80 16.60
CA LEU A 23 -34.48 -36.08 16.65
C LEU A 23 -34.06 -36.83 15.38
N SER A 24 -33.96 -36.10 14.27
CA SER A 24 -33.27 -36.56 13.06
C SER A 24 -31.76 -36.48 13.32
N GLY A 25 -31.13 -37.64 13.51
CA GLY A 25 -29.68 -37.77 13.57
C GLY A 25 -29.05 -37.38 12.24
N PHE A 26 -28.70 -36.11 12.09
CA PHE A 26 -27.79 -35.66 11.05
C PHE A 26 -26.39 -36.11 11.44
N ALA A 27 -25.88 -37.12 10.76
CA ALA A 27 -24.45 -37.36 10.69
C ALA A 27 -23.82 -36.10 10.08
N TYR A 28 -23.27 -35.23 10.94
CA TYR A 28 -22.43 -34.13 10.49
C TYR A 28 -21.20 -34.76 9.85
N ALA A 29 -21.18 -34.78 8.52
CA ALA A 29 -19.97 -35.02 7.75
C ALA A 29 -18.96 -33.95 8.20
N GLN A 30 -17.98 -34.37 8.98
CA GLN A 30 -16.90 -33.51 9.43
C GLN A 30 -16.21 -32.95 8.17
N PRO A 31 -16.17 -31.63 7.97
CA PRO A 31 -15.51 -31.03 6.82
C PRO A 31 -14.09 -31.59 6.76
N ALA A 32 -13.72 -32.13 5.60
CA ALA A 32 -12.37 -32.63 5.38
C ALA A 32 -11.38 -31.55 5.83
N ALA A 33 -10.46 -31.92 6.72
CA ALA A 33 -9.45 -31.00 7.22
C ALA A 33 -8.77 -30.32 6.03
N PRO A 34 -8.65 -28.98 6.01
CA PRO A 34 -7.95 -28.30 4.93
C PRO A 34 -6.55 -28.92 4.82
N PRO A 35 -6.05 -29.16 3.59
CA PRO A 35 -4.72 -29.72 3.40
C PRO A 35 -3.72 -28.86 4.19
N PRO A 36 -2.73 -29.49 4.85
CA PRO A 36 -1.74 -28.75 5.62
C PRO A 36 -1.14 -27.67 4.72
N ALA A 37 -1.19 -26.42 5.21
CA ALA A 37 -0.63 -25.27 4.51
C ALA A 37 0.79 -25.63 4.06
N ALA A 38 1.05 -25.53 2.75
CA ALA A 38 2.35 -25.83 2.19
C ALA A 38 3.40 -25.07 3.00
N ALA A 39 4.39 -25.79 3.52
CA ALA A 39 5.50 -25.19 4.27
C ALA A 39 6.08 -24.04 3.44
N PRO A 40 6.35 -22.87 4.04
CA PRO A 40 6.89 -21.73 3.31
C PRO A 40 8.15 -22.19 2.59
N ALA A 41 8.18 -22.02 1.27
CA ALA A 41 9.34 -22.33 0.46
C ALA A 41 10.56 -21.67 1.11
N ALA A 42 11.59 -22.47 1.42
CA ALA A 42 12.80 -22.01 2.08
C ALA A 42 13.28 -20.72 1.39
N ALA A 43 13.31 -19.62 2.16
CA ALA A 43 13.67 -18.32 1.64
C ALA A 43 15.04 -18.43 0.96
N ALA A 44 15.09 -18.18 -0.34
CA ALA A 44 16.34 -18.24 -1.09
C ALA A 44 17.35 -17.31 -0.42
N ILE A 45 18.55 -17.83 -0.12
CA ILE A 45 19.63 -17.05 0.51
C ILE A 45 20.02 -15.94 -0.47
N VAL A 46 19.72 -14.70 -0.09
CA VAL A 46 20.11 -13.51 -0.85
C VAL A 46 21.45 -13.01 -0.30
N PRO A 47 22.44 -12.68 -1.14
CA PRO A 47 23.67 -12.05 -0.65
C PRO A 47 23.32 -10.75 0.10
N ALA A 48 24.04 -10.52 1.21
CA ALA A 48 23.83 -9.33 2.03
C ALA A 48 24.08 -8.05 1.19
N PRO A 49 23.13 -7.09 1.17
CA PRO A 49 23.32 -5.83 0.46
C PRO A 49 24.49 -5.02 1.03
N GLU A 50 25.22 -4.30 0.19
CA GLU A 50 26.41 -3.52 0.61
C GLU A 50 26.13 -2.59 1.80
N VAL A 51 24.96 -1.94 1.81
CA VAL A 51 24.53 -1.01 2.88
C VAL A 51 24.59 -1.64 4.27
N THR A 52 24.35 -2.95 4.38
CA THR A 52 24.30 -3.65 5.68
C THR A 52 25.66 -3.82 6.33
N ARG A 53 26.77 -3.65 5.58
CA ARG A 53 28.13 -3.68 6.17
C ARG A 53 28.34 -2.57 7.19
N SER A 54 27.55 -1.51 7.10
CA SER A 54 27.61 -0.35 7.99
C SER A 54 26.62 -0.41 9.16
N PHE A 55 25.86 -1.52 9.29
CA PHE A 55 24.86 -1.71 10.34
C PHE A 55 25.46 -2.39 11.56
N GLN A 56 24.95 -2.04 12.73
CA GLN A 56 25.40 -2.58 14.01
C GLN A 56 24.20 -2.77 14.92
N ALA A 57 24.11 -3.91 15.61
CA ALA A 57 23.11 -4.07 16.66
C ALA A 57 23.36 -3.03 17.77
N GLY A 58 22.28 -2.43 18.27
CA GLY A 58 22.33 -1.35 19.25
C GLY A 58 22.48 0.06 18.68
N MET A 59 22.77 0.23 17.38
CA MET A 59 22.74 1.55 16.75
C MET A 59 21.33 2.15 16.81
N THR A 60 21.24 3.48 16.73
CA THR A 60 19.93 4.13 16.70
C THR A 60 19.20 3.82 15.39
N TYR A 61 17.87 3.78 15.46
CA TYR A 61 17.06 3.57 14.26
C TYR A 61 17.24 4.70 13.24
N ALA A 62 17.37 5.96 13.67
CA ALA A 62 17.58 7.08 12.76
C ALA A 62 18.89 6.94 11.97
N ASP A 63 19.97 6.51 12.62
CA ASP A 63 21.26 6.31 11.94
C ASP A 63 21.15 5.21 10.87
N LEU A 64 20.41 4.13 11.16
CA LEU A 64 20.19 3.05 10.20
C LEU A 64 19.34 3.54 9.03
N ARG A 65 18.25 4.27 9.30
CA ARG A 65 17.40 4.84 8.26
C ARG A 65 18.17 5.82 7.38
N ALA A 66 18.98 6.70 7.94
CA ALA A 66 19.81 7.63 7.18
C ALA A 66 20.78 6.90 6.22
N LYS A 67 21.36 5.77 6.65
CA LYS A 67 22.21 4.93 5.79
C LYS A 67 21.43 4.27 4.66
N LEU A 68 20.21 3.78 4.95
CA LEU A 68 19.31 3.22 3.94
C LEU A 68 18.91 4.28 2.90
N ASP A 69 18.48 5.46 3.36
CA ASP A 69 18.09 6.58 2.50
C ASP A 69 19.26 7.02 1.61
N ALA A 70 20.47 7.14 2.16
CA ALA A 70 21.69 7.47 1.40
C ALA A 70 22.05 6.40 0.35
N ALA A 71 21.67 5.14 0.58
CA ALA A 71 21.85 4.03 -0.35
C ALA A 71 20.67 3.84 -1.31
N GLY A 72 19.70 4.77 -1.35
CA GLY A 72 18.56 4.75 -2.28
C GLY A 72 17.45 3.77 -1.90
N TRP A 73 17.46 3.22 -0.69
CA TRP A 73 16.34 2.46 -0.15
C TRP A 73 15.23 3.43 0.25
N LEU A 74 13.98 3.06 0.01
CA LEU A 74 12.81 3.84 0.46
C LEU A 74 11.96 3.01 1.44
N PRO A 75 11.22 3.66 2.34
CA PRO A 75 10.17 3.03 3.14
C PRO A 75 9.24 2.17 2.28
N LEU A 76 8.95 0.94 2.72
CA LEU A 76 7.95 0.08 2.08
C LEU A 76 6.66 0.18 2.89
N SER A 77 5.72 0.95 2.36
CA SER A 77 4.40 1.17 2.93
C SER A 77 3.49 -0.04 2.78
N THR A 78 2.63 -0.24 3.77
CA THR A 78 1.70 -1.37 3.83
C THR A 78 0.37 -0.94 4.44
N ASP A 79 -0.72 -1.23 3.75
CA ASP A 79 -2.08 -0.97 4.28
C ASP A 79 -2.36 -1.82 5.53
N ARG A 80 -1.63 -2.93 5.70
CA ARG A 80 -1.75 -3.83 6.85
C ARG A 80 -1.14 -3.30 8.14
N CYS A 81 -0.45 -2.15 8.15
CA CYS A 81 0.13 -1.64 9.40
C CYS A 81 -0.95 -1.50 10.48
N ARG A 82 -2.13 -0.95 10.14
CA ARG A 82 -3.26 -0.78 11.06
C ARG A 82 -3.82 -2.10 11.60
N GLU A 83 -3.90 -3.12 10.75
CA GLU A 83 -4.33 -4.46 11.14
C GLU A 83 -3.32 -5.10 12.10
N ASN A 84 -2.02 -4.99 11.78
CA ASN A 84 -0.93 -5.62 12.52
C ASN A 84 -0.67 -4.97 13.89
N VAL A 85 -0.94 -3.66 14.04
CA VAL A 85 -0.76 -2.90 15.29
C VAL A 85 -2.03 -2.84 16.16
N GLY A 86 -3.15 -3.42 15.70
CA GLY A 86 -4.41 -3.44 16.44
C GLY A 86 -5.20 -2.12 16.43
N GLY A 87 -5.16 -1.34 15.34
CA GLY A 87 -6.01 -0.15 15.16
C GLY A 87 -5.32 1.05 14.50
N GLU A 88 -5.78 2.26 14.83
CA GLU A 88 -5.23 3.54 14.35
C GLU A 88 -3.91 3.90 15.07
N ALA A 89 -2.94 2.99 15.11
CA ALA A 89 -1.67 3.31 15.76
C ALA A 89 -0.95 4.41 14.98
N LEU A 90 -0.71 5.51 15.69
CA LEU A 90 -0.02 6.69 15.20
C LEU A 90 1.29 6.36 14.47
N VAL A 91 2.03 5.34 14.91
CA VAL A 91 3.29 4.90 14.29
C VAL A 91 3.16 4.66 12.78
N CYS A 92 2.03 4.09 12.32
CA CYS A 92 1.79 3.82 10.89
C CYS A 92 1.69 5.09 10.04
N ARG A 93 1.33 6.23 10.64
CA ARG A 93 1.24 7.53 9.95
C ARG A 93 2.59 8.25 9.90
N TYR A 94 3.42 8.08 10.93
CA TYR A 94 4.70 8.80 11.09
C TYR A 94 5.90 8.06 10.50
N MET A 95 5.78 6.74 10.39
CA MET A 95 6.83 5.85 9.94
C MET A 95 6.20 4.93 8.91
N PRO A 96 6.08 5.38 7.63
CA PRO A 96 5.42 4.61 6.58
C PRO A 96 6.06 3.24 6.36
N GLU A 97 7.32 3.06 6.77
CA GLU A 97 7.99 1.76 6.76
C GLU A 97 7.50 0.78 7.85
N THR A 98 6.59 1.15 8.75
CA THR A 98 6.14 0.29 9.85
C THR A 98 5.32 -0.88 9.34
N ASP A 99 5.75 -2.09 9.66
CA ASP A 99 5.03 -3.33 9.36
C ASP A 99 4.20 -3.79 10.56
N ALA A 100 4.84 -3.82 11.73
CA ALA A 100 4.22 -4.17 13.00
C ALA A 100 4.93 -3.42 14.13
N CYS A 101 4.20 -3.04 15.18
CA CYS A 101 4.81 -2.56 16.41
C CYS A 101 3.93 -2.89 17.61
N SER A 102 4.52 -3.50 18.64
CA SER A 102 3.85 -3.88 19.88
C SER A 102 4.00 -2.80 20.95
N GLY A 103 3.08 -2.79 21.92
CA GLY A 103 3.07 -1.82 23.02
C GLY A 103 4.27 -1.90 23.97
N ASP A 104 5.04 -2.99 23.92
CA ASP A 104 6.31 -3.14 24.65
C ASP A 104 7.50 -2.44 23.95
N GLY A 105 7.27 -1.85 22.78
CA GLY A 105 8.26 -1.09 22.03
C GLY A 105 9.06 -1.91 21.02
N TYR A 106 8.70 -3.17 20.77
CA TYR A 106 9.27 -3.91 19.65
C TYR A 106 8.57 -3.53 18.34
N CYS A 107 9.32 -3.02 17.36
CA CYS A 107 8.77 -2.74 16.02
C CYS A 107 9.53 -3.50 14.93
N VAL A 108 8.85 -3.75 13.81
CA VAL A 108 9.42 -4.24 12.56
C VAL A 108 9.16 -3.21 11.48
N PHE A 109 10.22 -2.78 10.81
CA PHE A 109 10.18 -1.85 9.69
C PHE A 109 10.58 -2.54 8.39
N ARG A 110 10.06 -2.04 7.27
CA ARG A 110 10.34 -2.55 5.92
C ARG A 110 10.81 -1.45 4.98
N PHE A 111 11.85 -1.76 4.23
CA PHE A 111 12.37 -0.91 3.17
C PHE A 111 12.50 -1.72 1.88
N ALA A 112 12.41 -1.04 0.74
CA ALA A 112 12.63 -1.65 -0.56
C ALA A 112 13.69 -0.90 -1.35
N HIS A 113 14.47 -1.67 -2.12
CA HIS A 113 15.43 -1.14 -3.07
C HIS A 113 15.11 -1.70 -4.45
N ARG A 114 14.46 -0.86 -5.25
CA ARG A 114 13.97 -1.22 -6.59
C ARG A 114 15.09 -1.72 -7.51
N ALA A 115 16.27 -1.10 -7.47
CA ALA A 115 17.36 -1.43 -8.39
C ALA A 115 17.93 -2.83 -8.15
N SER A 116 18.02 -3.29 -6.90
CA SER A 116 18.46 -4.65 -6.58
C SER A 116 17.30 -5.66 -6.45
N GLY A 117 16.05 -5.20 -6.48
CA GLY A 117 14.87 -6.05 -6.30
C GLY A 117 14.77 -6.64 -4.89
N LEU A 118 15.29 -5.93 -3.87
CA LEU A 118 15.38 -6.44 -2.49
C LEU A 118 14.49 -5.68 -1.52
N MET A 119 14.08 -6.39 -0.48
CA MET A 119 13.41 -5.88 0.71
C MET A 119 14.33 -6.04 1.92
N MET A 120 14.39 -5.01 2.77
CA MET A 120 15.03 -5.05 4.07
C MET A 120 13.96 -5.07 5.14
N ARG A 121 14.06 -6.00 6.08
CA ARG A 121 13.32 -5.98 7.35
C ARG A 121 14.27 -5.55 8.45
N VAL A 122 13.81 -4.68 9.33
CA VAL A 122 14.60 -4.18 10.47
C VAL A 122 13.77 -4.34 11.73
N GLY A 123 14.28 -5.12 12.67
CA GLY A 123 13.68 -5.22 14.00
C GLY A 123 14.32 -4.24 14.96
N THR A 124 13.49 -3.54 15.72
CA THR A 124 13.94 -2.55 16.71
C THR A 124 13.29 -2.81 18.07
N TYR A 125 13.86 -2.18 19.10
CA TYR A 125 13.25 -2.14 20.42
C TYR A 125 13.42 -0.76 21.04
N GLY A 126 12.36 -0.27 21.69
CA GLY A 126 12.32 0.98 22.44
C GLY A 126 11.24 1.95 21.95
N SER A 127 11.29 3.18 22.42
CA SER A 127 10.24 4.16 22.13
C SER A 127 10.42 4.82 20.75
N TYR A 128 9.41 4.70 19.88
CA TYR A 128 9.40 5.37 18.58
C TYR A 128 9.05 6.87 18.65
N HIS A 129 8.46 7.37 19.75
CA HIS A 129 7.96 8.75 19.83
C HIS A 129 9.02 9.84 19.63
N ARG A 130 10.30 9.49 19.75
CA ARG A 130 11.44 10.42 19.60
C ARG A 130 12.49 9.91 18.64
N TRP A 131 12.09 9.07 17.69
CA TRP A 131 13.03 8.40 16.80
C TRP A 131 13.87 9.39 15.95
N LYS A 132 13.36 10.59 15.66
CA LYS A 132 14.10 11.64 14.91
C LYS A 132 14.94 12.59 15.79
N GLN A 133 14.90 12.50 17.12
CA GLN A 133 15.62 13.45 17.97
C GLN A 133 17.13 13.19 17.91
N PRO A 134 18.00 14.21 17.82
CA PRO A 134 19.44 13.98 17.75
C PRO A 134 20.02 13.40 19.06
N GLY A 135 21.08 12.61 18.94
CA GLY A 135 21.89 12.12 20.07
C GLY A 135 21.20 11.07 20.96
N HIS A 136 21.59 11.03 22.24
CA HIS A 136 21.17 9.99 23.20
C HIS A 136 19.69 10.03 23.61
N GLN A 137 18.88 10.95 23.07
CA GLN A 137 17.44 10.98 23.35
C GLN A 137 16.65 9.95 22.53
N GLN A 138 17.27 9.36 21.50
CA GLN A 138 16.68 8.23 20.77
C GLN A 138 16.72 6.97 21.61
N LYS A 139 15.54 6.43 21.90
CA LYS A 139 15.41 5.16 22.62
C LYS A 139 15.14 3.97 21.68
N LEU A 140 14.88 4.22 20.40
CA LEU A 140 14.60 3.18 19.42
C LEU A 140 15.91 2.66 18.84
N THR A 141 16.27 1.43 19.22
CA THR A 141 17.55 0.80 18.86
C THR A 141 17.33 -0.38 17.93
N VAL A 142 18.25 -0.58 17.00
CA VAL A 142 18.23 -1.70 16.06
C VAL A 142 18.65 -2.98 16.77
N ARG A 143 17.90 -4.07 16.57
CA ARG A 143 18.17 -5.40 17.12
C ARG A 143 18.67 -6.37 16.06
N TRP A 144 18.05 -6.35 14.89
CA TRP A 144 18.40 -7.22 13.78
C TRP A 144 17.97 -6.59 12.46
N TRP A 145 18.51 -7.11 11.36
CA TRP A 145 18.08 -6.80 10.01
C TRP A 145 18.20 -8.04 9.13
N GLU A 146 17.34 -8.11 8.11
CA GLU A 146 17.29 -9.24 7.18
C GLU A 146 16.97 -8.73 5.77
N ALA A 147 17.77 -9.13 4.80
CA ALA A 147 17.51 -8.87 3.39
C ALA A 147 16.85 -10.08 2.73
N SER A 148 15.83 -9.82 1.92
CA SER A 148 15.14 -10.84 1.13
C SER A 148 14.81 -10.27 -0.25
N ARG A 149 14.41 -11.13 -1.19
CA ARG A 149 13.89 -10.64 -2.48
C ARG A 149 12.53 -9.98 -2.26
N LEU A 150 12.24 -8.95 -3.05
CA LEU A 150 10.89 -8.42 -3.12
C LEU A 150 9.92 -9.54 -3.53
N PRO A 151 8.75 -9.64 -2.88
CA PRO A 151 7.68 -10.49 -3.36
C PRO A 151 7.40 -10.11 -4.81
N THR A 152 7.67 -11.03 -5.72
CA THR A 152 7.25 -10.87 -7.12
C THR A 152 5.88 -11.51 -7.21
N ALA A 153 4.92 -10.86 -7.87
CA ALA A 153 3.67 -11.54 -8.20
C ALA A 153 4.04 -12.82 -8.97
N ALA A 154 3.54 -13.98 -8.53
CA ALA A 154 3.83 -15.29 -9.11
C ALA A 154 3.24 -15.48 -10.52
N THR A 155 2.82 -14.39 -11.17
CA THR A 155 2.17 -14.42 -12.47
C THR A 155 3.24 -14.68 -13.54
N PRO A 156 3.06 -15.70 -14.40
CA PRO A 156 3.93 -15.87 -15.57
C PRO A 156 3.95 -14.57 -16.37
N GLN A 157 5.14 -14.21 -16.88
CA GLN A 157 5.39 -12.97 -17.60
C GLN A 157 4.33 -12.76 -18.69
N ALA A 158 3.33 -11.95 -18.39
CA ALA A 158 2.22 -11.73 -19.30
C ALA A 158 2.74 -11.11 -20.59
N ALA A 159 2.23 -11.58 -21.73
CA ALA A 159 2.53 -10.96 -23.00
C ALA A 159 2.18 -9.47 -22.95
N CYS A 160 2.97 -8.66 -23.65
CA CYS A 160 2.67 -7.24 -23.72
C CYS A 160 1.37 -7.03 -24.51
N PRO A 161 0.36 -6.32 -23.97
CA PRO A 161 -0.89 -6.12 -24.69
C PRO A 161 -0.70 -5.25 -25.93
N ALA A 162 0.27 -4.33 -25.90
CA ALA A 162 0.65 -3.51 -27.06
C ALA A 162 2.04 -2.86 -26.86
N GLY A 163 2.79 -2.69 -27.94
CA GLY A 163 4.07 -1.97 -27.92
C GLY A 163 3.90 -0.44 -27.93
N ASP A 164 2.84 0.08 -28.55
CA ASP A 164 2.51 1.49 -28.50
C ASP A 164 1.87 1.85 -27.15
N PHE A 165 2.26 3.00 -26.61
CA PHE A 165 1.84 3.36 -25.24
C PHE A 165 0.33 3.63 -25.13
N ALA A 166 -0.30 4.18 -26.18
CA ALA A 166 -1.72 4.54 -26.11
C ALA A 166 -2.63 3.29 -26.07
N ALA A 167 -2.35 2.27 -26.88
CA ALA A 167 -3.05 1.01 -26.81
C ALA A 167 -2.71 0.23 -25.52
N PHE A 168 -1.45 0.25 -25.09
CA PHE A 168 -1.05 -0.33 -23.81
C PHE A 168 -1.84 0.29 -22.66
N PHE A 169 -1.88 1.63 -22.58
CA PHE A 169 -2.54 2.34 -21.49
C PHE A 169 -4.05 2.08 -21.45
N ARG A 170 -4.70 1.97 -22.61
CA ARG A 170 -6.10 1.54 -22.68
C ARG A 170 -6.29 0.15 -22.09
N ALA A 171 -5.49 -0.83 -22.51
CA ALA A 171 -5.56 -2.19 -21.98
C ALA A 171 -5.27 -2.24 -20.48
N PHE A 172 -4.30 -1.46 -20.00
CA PHE A 172 -3.94 -1.33 -18.59
C PHE A 172 -5.10 -0.78 -17.74
N VAL A 173 -5.85 0.20 -18.25
CA VAL A 173 -7.02 0.76 -17.55
C VAL A 173 -8.20 -0.22 -17.58
N ASP A 174 -8.42 -0.89 -18.72
CA ASP A 174 -9.61 -1.70 -18.95
C ASP A 174 -9.53 -3.11 -18.33
N ASP A 175 -8.33 -3.68 -18.15
CA ASP A 175 -8.15 -5.06 -17.68
C ASP A 175 -7.32 -5.12 -16.37
N PRO A 176 -7.93 -5.53 -15.24
CA PRO A 176 -7.22 -5.74 -13.97
C PRO A 176 -6.05 -6.73 -14.04
N ALA A 177 -6.12 -7.77 -14.86
CA ALA A 177 -5.04 -8.75 -15.00
C ALA A 177 -3.84 -8.14 -15.74
N VAL A 178 -4.10 -7.33 -16.78
CA VAL A 178 -3.05 -6.55 -17.46
C VAL A 178 -2.42 -5.56 -16.47
N ARG A 179 -3.23 -4.83 -15.72
CA ARG A 179 -2.75 -3.90 -14.70
C ARG A 179 -1.85 -4.58 -13.67
N GLN A 180 -2.27 -5.73 -13.13
CA GLN A 180 -1.47 -6.47 -12.16
C GLN A 180 -0.17 -7.01 -12.76
N ALA A 181 -0.20 -7.56 -13.97
CA ALA A 181 0.97 -8.13 -14.62
C ALA A 181 1.99 -7.07 -15.11
N HIS A 182 1.51 -5.85 -15.40
CA HIS A 182 2.33 -4.74 -15.89
C HIS A 182 2.52 -3.64 -14.84
N THR A 183 2.40 -3.97 -13.56
CA THR A 183 2.83 -3.13 -12.44
C THR A 183 4.17 -3.64 -11.91
N ALA A 184 5.13 -2.74 -11.65
CA ALA A 184 6.43 -3.13 -11.13
C ALA A 184 6.31 -3.81 -9.74
N PRO A 185 7.25 -4.69 -9.35
CA PRO A 185 7.21 -5.35 -8.03
C PRO A 185 7.07 -4.37 -6.85
N VAL A 186 7.59 -3.15 -7.02
CA VAL A 186 7.30 -1.99 -6.18
C VAL A 186 6.97 -0.79 -7.06
N VAL A 187 5.99 0.00 -6.62
CA VAL A 187 5.60 1.29 -7.21
C VAL A 187 6.03 2.38 -6.25
N LYS A 188 6.80 3.36 -6.73
CA LYS A 188 7.19 4.53 -5.93
C LYS A 188 5.99 5.46 -5.80
N VAL A 189 5.57 5.80 -4.60
CA VAL A 189 4.43 6.67 -4.34
C VAL A 189 4.90 7.88 -3.54
N MET A 190 4.33 9.05 -3.82
CA MET A 190 4.49 10.22 -2.96
C MET A 190 3.38 10.24 -1.91
N GLU A 191 3.70 9.91 -0.67
CA GLU A 191 2.75 9.94 0.46
C GLU A 191 2.90 11.24 1.25
N LEU A 192 1.83 11.75 1.85
CA LEU A 192 1.93 12.87 2.78
C LEU A 192 2.37 12.34 4.16
N SER A 193 3.49 12.86 4.66
CA SER A 193 3.98 12.62 6.03
C SER A 193 3.85 13.90 6.84
N SER A 194 3.70 13.76 8.16
CA SER A 194 3.94 14.84 9.13
C SER A 194 5.09 14.48 10.09
N ASP A 195 5.79 15.48 10.62
CA ASP A 195 6.81 15.36 11.67
C ASP A 195 6.18 15.21 13.04
N GLU A 196 5.04 15.86 13.22
CA GLU A 196 4.49 16.07 14.54
C GLU A 196 3.49 14.98 14.90
N LEU A 197 3.83 14.22 15.95
CA LEU A 197 2.81 13.64 16.82
C LEU A 197 1.82 14.75 17.15
N PRO A 198 0.51 14.49 17.24
CA PRO A 198 -0.45 15.54 17.54
C PRO A 198 -0.11 16.02 18.95
N ASN A 199 0.63 17.12 19.04
CA ASN A 199 0.80 17.81 20.30
C ASN A 199 -0.60 18.29 20.63
N PHE A 200 -1.10 17.94 21.80
CA PHE A 200 -2.50 18.15 22.21
C PHE A 200 -2.94 19.63 22.15
N TYR A 201 -2.00 20.55 21.94
CA TYR A 201 -2.22 21.99 21.88
C TYR A 201 -1.41 22.62 20.73
N HIS A 202 -2.15 23.10 19.73
CA HIS A 202 -1.81 24.12 18.73
C HIS A 202 -0.93 23.74 17.51
N GLU A 203 -1.41 24.24 16.37
CA GLU A 203 -0.87 24.24 15.00
C GLU A 203 -1.13 22.95 14.19
N ARG A 204 -1.69 23.12 12.98
CA ARG A 204 -1.95 21.99 12.08
C ARG A 204 -0.59 21.41 11.67
N PRO A 205 -0.35 20.10 11.82
CA PRO A 205 0.91 19.52 11.39
C PRO A 205 1.14 19.83 9.91
N GLY A 206 2.32 20.34 9.58
CA GLY A 206 2.73 20.50 8.19
C GLY A 206 2.77 19.13 7.53
N TYR A 207 2.08 18.98 6.40
CA TYR A 207 2.21 17.79 5.57
C TYR A 207 3.21 18.06 4.46
N TRP A 208 4.16 17.14 4.25
CA TRP A 208 5.04 17.18 3.10
C TRP A 208 5.08 15.83 2.40
N PRO A 209 5.32 15.82 1.08
CA PRO A 209 5.40 14.60 0.33
C PRO A 209 6.71 13.86 0.64
N VAL A 210 6.60 12.58 1.00
CA VAL A 210 7.73 11.65 1.17
C VAL A 210 7.62 10.52 0.15
N PRO A 211 8.73 10.13 -0.49
CA PRO A 211 8.71 8.98 -1.38
C PRO A 211 8.69 7.68 -0.57
N THR A 212 7.72 6.83 -0.85
CA THR A 212 7.60 5.45 -0.33
C THR A 212 7.54 4.47 -1.49
N TYR A 213 7.66 3.18 -1.20
CA TYR A 213 7.26 2.12 -2.12
C TYR A 213 5.97 1.48 -1.61
N SER A 214 5.09 1.11 -2.53
CA SER A 214 4.03 0.13 -2.30
C SER A 214 4.36 -1.16 -3.06
N LEU A 215 4.02 -2.32 -2.51
CA LEU A 215 4.17 -3.59 -3.24
C LEU A 215 3.23 -3.61 -4.45
N GLY A 216 3.76 -3.92 -5.63
CA GLY A 216 2.97 -3.96 -6.87
C GLY A 216 1.87 -5.01 -6.83
N SER A 217 2.06 -6.11 -6.10
CA SER A 217 1.05 -7.16 -5.91
C SER A 217 -0.19 -6.70 -5.16
N THR A 218 -0.06 -5.65 -4.34
CA THR A 218 -1.15 -5.06 -3.54
C THR A 218 -1.42 -3.61 -3.93
N TYR A 219 -0.79 -3.10 -4.99
CA TYR A 219 -0.97 -1.72 -5.42
C TYR A 219 -2.36 -1.55 -6.06
N ALA A 220 -3.31 -1.07 -5.26
CA ALA A 220 -4.68 -0.81 -5.67
C ALA A 220 -4.91 0.65 -6.10
N ASN A 221 -3.93 1.53 -5.91
CA ASN A 221 -4.05 2.99 -6.05
C ASN A 221 -4.06 3.49 -7.52
N PHE A 222 -4.71 2.75 -8.42
CA PHE A 222 -5.00 3.14 -9.79
C PHE A 222 -6.52 3.30 -10.01
N PRO A 223 -7.13 4.39 -9.48
CA PRO A 223 -8.56 4.69 -9.48
C PRO A 223 -8.95 5.29 -10.83
N VAL A 224 -8.72 4.56 -11.91
CA VAL A 224 -9.03 5.00 -13.27
C VAL A 224 -9.87 3.93 -13.93
N ARG A 225 -10.98 4.34 -14.54
CA ARG A 225 -11.86 3.48 -15.34
C ARG A 225 -12.19 4.17 -16.65
N ARG A 226 -12.44 3.38 -17.71
CA ARG A 226 -13.04 3.92 -18.94
C ARG A 226 -14.55 3.66 -18.97
N GLN A 227 -15.30 4.69 -19.35
CA GLN A 227 -16.75 4.63 -19.54
C GLN A 227 -17.12 5.51 -20.72
N GLY A 228 -17.93 4.99 -21.66
CA GLY A 228 -18.29 5.72 -22.88
C GLY A 228 -17.06 6.14 -23.72
N GLY A 229 -15.98 5.36 -23.67
CA GLY A 229 -14.71 5.65 -24.37
C GLY A 229 -13.82 6.71 -23.71
N ARG A 230 -14.26 7.34 -22.62
CA ARG A 230 -13.53 8.39 -21.88
C ARG A 230 -12.97 7.85 -20.57
N TYR A 231 -11.98 8.53 -20.01
CA TYR A 231 -11.38 8.16 -18.73
C TYR A 231 -12.07 8.89 -17.59
N HIS A 232 -12.30 8.19 -16.49
CA HIS A 232 -12.91 8.70 -15.27
C HIS A 232 -12.04 8.31 -14.08
N LEU A 233 -11.97 9.20 -13.08
CA LEU A 233 -11.41 8.84 -11.79
C LEU A 233 -12.47 8.10 -10.96
N LEU A 234 -11.99 7.22 -10.08
CA LEU A 234 -12.79 6.59 -9.04
C LEU A 234 -12.60 7.34 -7.72
N ASP A 235 -13.64 7.43 -6.91
CA ASP A 235 -13.51 7.92 -5.54
C ASP A 235 -12.93 6.84 -4.60
N GLY A 236 -12.82 7.15 -3.30
CA GLY A 236 -12.31 6.21 -2.29
C GLY A 236 -13.21 4.98 -2.08
N GLY A 237 -14.47 5.02 -2.52
CA GLY A 237 -15.39 3.88 -2.53
C GLY A 237 -15.32 3.05 -3.81
N GLY A 238 -14.54 3.48 -4.81
CA GLY A 238 -14.46 2.84 -6.12
C GLY A 238 -15.56 3.26 -7.09
N GLU A 239 -16.38 4.25 -6.73
CA GLU A 239 -17.45 4.77 -7.59
C GLU A 239 -16.88 5.72 -8.66
N VAL A 240 -17.47 5.70 -9.85
CA VAL A 240 -17.03 6.59 -10.93
C VAL A 240 -17.46 8.02 -10.66
N ILE A 241 -16.48 8.92 -10.68
CA ILE A 241 -16.74 10.35 -10.73
C ILE A 241 -17.31 10.70 -12.12
N PRO A 242 -18.54 11.26 -12.21
CA PRO A 242 -19.22 11.45 -13.50
C PRO A 242 -18.46 12.34 -14.50
N THR A 243 -17.65 13.27 -14.00
CA THR A 243 -16.84 14.17 -14.82
C THR A 243 -15.68 13.40 -15.45
N PRO A 244 -15.60 13.33 -16.80
CA PRO A 244 -14.47 12.68 -17.45
C PRO A 244 -13.16 13.43 -17.16
N ALA A 245 -12.12 12.69 -16.78
CA ALA A 245 -10.79 13.23 -16.60
C ALA A 245 -10.16 13.59 -17.95
N ARG A 246 -9.46 14.73 -17.99
CA ARG A 246 -8.58 15.08 -19.11
C ARG A 246 -7.27 14.32 -18.95
N VAL A 247 -6.91 13.52 -19.96
CA VAL A 247 -5.65 12.78 -19.97
C VAL A 247 -4.60 13.59 -20.71
N SER A 248 -3.48 13.86 -20.07
CA SER A 248 -2.27 14.34 -20.72
C SER A 248 -1.16 13.29 -20.58
N ILE A 249 -0.43 13.07 -21.68
CA ILE A 249 0.66 12.09 -21.74
C ILE A 249 1.92 12.83 -22.15
N THR A 250 2.96 12.76 -21.35
CA THR A 250 4.27 13.37 -21.61
C THR A 250 5.39 12.34 -21.50
N GLU A 251 6.55 12.65 -22.09
CA GLU A 251 7.77 11.84 -21.99
C GLU A 251 8.82 12.63 -21.19
N PRO A 252 8.80 12.57 -19.84
CA PRO A 252 9.75 13.36 -19.03
C PRO A 252 11.20 12.88 -19.19
N ARG A 253 11.39 11.60 -19.50
CA ARG A 253 12.68 10.96 -19.78
C ARG A 253 12.52 9.93 -20.91
N ARG A 254 13.56 9.72 -21.72
CA ARG A 254 13.54 8.73 -22.80
C ARG A 254 13.08 7.36 -22.28
N GLY A 255 12.08 6.78 -22.93
CA GLY A 255 11.56 5.46 -22.55
C GLY A 255 10.61 5.50 -21.34
N THR A 256 10.12 6.69 -20.97
CA THR A 256 9.11 6.85 -19.92
C THR A 256 7.87 7.55 -20.46
N ARG A 257 6.73 7.33 -19.82
CA ARG A 257 5.47 8.03 -20.13
C ARG A 257 4.83 8.45 -18.82
N LYS A 258 4.68 9.76 -18.60
CA LYS A 258 3.88 10.30 -17.49
C LYS A 258 2.47 10.52 -17.99
N VAL A 259 1.51 9.84 -17.40
CA VAL A 259 0.09 10.09 -17.58
C VAL A 259 -0.37 10.99 -16.45
N ARG A 260 -1.02 12.09 -16.77
CA ARG A 260 -1.70 12.95 -15.79
C ARG A 260 -3.18 13.03 -16.10
N LEU A 261 -3.99 12.84 -15.08
CA LEU A 261 -5.44 12.87 -15.13
C LEU A 261 -5.93 14.09 -14.35
N ASP A 262 -6.42 15.09 -15.08
CA ASP A 262 -6.91 16.35 -14.50
C ASP A 262 -8.44 16.39 -14.53
N MET A 263 -9.06 16.75 -13.41
CA MET A 263 -10.52 16.96 -13.31
C MET A 263 -10.93 18.45 -13.35
N GLY A 264 -9.99 19.36 -13.66
CA GLY A 264 -10.25 20.80 -13.69
C GLY A 264 -10.33 21.47 -12.30
N LEU A 265 -10.35 20.68 -11.23
CA LEU A 265 -10.02 21.10 -9.87
C LEU A 265 -8.49 21.01 -9.71
N SER A 266 -7.90 21.73 -8.75
CA SER A 266 -6.44 21.75 -8.48
C SER A 266 -5.82 20.39 -8.13
N GLU A 267 -6.60 19.32 -8.22
CA GLU A 267 -6.29 17.95 -7.85
C GLU A 267 -6.19 17.12 -9.14
N GLY A 268 -4.97 16.70 -9.46
CA GLY A 268 -4.70 15.78 -10.56
C GLY A 268 -3.84 14.63 -10.06
N ARG A 269 -4.01 13.44 -10.63
CA ARG A 269 -3.16 12.28 -10.32
C ARG A 269 -2.22 11.99 -11.48
N GLY A 270 -0.96 11.72 -11.14
CA GLY A 270 0.10 11.40 -12.07
C GLY A 270 0.54 9.95 -11.93
N PHE A 271 0.83 9.31 -13.05
CA PHE A 271 1.38 7.95 -13.10
C PHE A 271 2.56 7.91 -14.08
N LEU A 272 3.66 7.32 -13.67
CA LEU A 272 4.84 7.13 -14.52
C LEU A 272 4.95 5.67 -14.94
N PHE A 273 5.04 5.47 -16.25
CA PHE A 273 5.30 4.20 -16.87
C PHE A 273 6.71 4.19 -17.46
N GLU A 274 7.40 3.07 -17.35
CA GLU A 274 8.71 2.86 -17.94
C GLU A 274 8.68 1.71 -18.94
N ARG A 275 9.44 1.86 -20.02
CA ARG A 275 9.59 0.83 -21.03
C ARG A 275 10.57 -0.24 -20.55
N ARG A 276 10.14 -1.50 -20.53
CA ARG A 276 10.98 -2.68 -20.24
C ARG A 276 10.92 -3.62 -21.44
N GLY A 277 12.01 -3.68 -22.20
CA GLY A 277 12.03 -4.39 -23.48
C GLY A 277 11.02 -3.79 -24.46
N ASN A 278 10.09 -4.61 -24.95
CA ASN A 278 9.02 -4.19 -25.84
C ASN A 278 7.73 -3.76 -25.12
N CYS A 279 7.70 -3.73 -23.79
CA CYS A 279 6.50 -3.42 -23.01
C CYS A 279 6.65 -2.24 -22.07
N TRP A 280 5.53 -1.86 -21.45
CA TRP A 280 5.42 -0.75 -20.49
C TRP A 280 5.03 -1.29 -19.12
N VAL A 281 5.55 -0.67 -18.07
CA VAL A 281 5.30 -1.06 -16.68
C VAL A 281 5.04 0.17 -15.84
N LEU A 282 3.99 0.16 -15.00
CA LEU A 282 3.76 1.21 -14.02
C LEU A 282 4.85 1.16 -12.93
N THR A 283 5.54 2.27 -12.70
CA THR A 283 6.67 2.32 -11.77
C THR A 283 6.56 3.39 -10.70
N GLU A 284 5.84 4.49 -10.96
CA GLU A 284 5.69 5.58 -10.00
C GLU A 284 4.31 6.22 -10.03
N GLU A 285 3.89 6.76 -8.90
CA GLU A 285 2.83 7.73 -8.71
C GLU A 285 3.48 9.02 -8.14
N PRO A 286 4.00 9.90 -9.02
CA PRO A 286 4.88 10.99 -8.61
C PRO A 286 4.15 12.20 -8.01
N ASP A 287 2.83 12.27 -8.13
CA ASP A 287 2.05 13.41 -7.66
C ASP A 287 1.47 13.03 -6.28
N ALA A 288 1.81 13.78 -5.24
CA ALA A 288 1.29 13.54 -3.90
C ALA A 288 -0.21 13.83 -3.83
N PRO A 289 -0.98 13.14 -2.97
CA PRO A 289 -2.37 13.50 -2.74
C PRO A 289 -2.45 14.93 -2.19
N THR A 290 -3.49 15.67 -2.56
CA THR A 290 -3.80 16.97 -1.96
C THR A 290 -4.29 16.76 -0.52
N PRO A 291 -3.84 17.58 0.46
CA PRO A 291 -4.29 17.50 1.86
C PRO A 291 -5.78 17.81 2.05
#